data_AF-A0A935S7F9-F1
#
_entry.id   AF-A0A935S7F9-F1
#
_cell.length_a   1.000
_cell.length_b   1.000
_cell.length_c   1.000
_cell.angle_alpha   90.00
_cell.angle_beta   90.00
_cell.angle_gamma   90.00
#
_symmetry.space_group_name_H-M   'P 1'
#
loop_
_entity.id
_entity.type
_entity.pdbx_description
1 polymer ?
#
loop_
_entity_poly.entity_id
_entity_poly.type
_entity_poly.pdbx_seq_one_letter_code
_entity_poly.pdbx_strand_id
1 'polypeptide(L)' 'MIKQSIEFADGVIQATETINPEIEKFVKKSGKQFLGYKNELEYMDSFNEFYDLILEEADVLS' A
#
# COMPACT_ATOMS: atom_id res chain seq x y z
N MET A 1 3.16 -16.45 -2.17
CA MET A 1 2.52 -15.55 -3.15
C MET A 1 2.42 -14.13 -2.61
N ILE A 2 1.63 -13.84 -1.56
CA ILE A 2 1.45 -12.46 -1.03
C ILE A 2 2.78 -11.73 -0.76
N LYS A 3 3.75 -12.36 -0.07
CA LYS A 3 5.07 -11.75 0.20
C LYS A 3 5.83 -11.38 -1.09
N GLN A 4 5.81 -12.25 -2.10
CA GLN A 4 6.42 -11.95 -3.41
C GLN A 4 5.67 -10.82 -4.12
N SER A 5 4.33 -10.83 -4.07
CA SER A 5 3.52 -9.73 -4.63
C SER A 5 3.88 -8.38 -4.00
N ILE A 6 4.15 -8.34 -2.70
CA ILE A 6 4.61 -7.12 -1.99
C ILE A 6 6.00 -6.70 -2.46
N GLU A 7 6.91 -7.63 -2.73
CA GLU A 7 8.26 -7.32 -3.22
C GLU A 7 8.23 -6.67 -4.61
N PHE A 8 7.36 -7.17 -5.50
CA PHE A 8 7.21 -6.67 -6.88
C PHE A 8 6.27 -5.48 -7.03
N ALA A 9 5.48 -5.15 -5.99
CA ALA A 9 4.58 -4.00 -6.04
C ALA A 9 5.32 -2.68 -5.79
N ASP A 10 4.81 -1.60 -6.36
CA ASP A 10 5.28 -0.23 -6.10
C ASP A 10 4.64 0.35 -4.83
N GLY A 11 3.40 -0.07 -4.54
CA GLY A 11 2.67 0.27 -3.31
C GLY A 11 1.72 -0.84 -2.88
N VAL A 12 1.36 -0.85 -1.59
CA VAL A 12 0.48 -1.86 -0.99
C VAL A 12 -0.64 -1.18 -0.22
N ILE A 13 -1.89 -1.63 -0.43
CA ILE A 13 -3.06 -1.12 0.29
C ILE A 13 -3.68 -2.25 1.11
N GLN A 14 -3.99 -1.97 2.38
CA GLN A 14 -4.70 -2.88 3.27
C GLN A 14 -6.21 -2.64 3.16
N ALA A 15 -6.93 -3.60 2.58
CA ALA A 15 -8.38 -3.50 2.35
C ALA A 15 -9.26 -3.81 3.58
N THR A 16 -8.73 -4.50 4.58
CA THR A 16 -9.50 -4.96 5.76
C THR A 16 -8.91 -4.42 7.05
N GLU A 17 -9.75 -4.23 8.08
CA GLU A 17 -9.30 -3.71 9.37
C GLU A 17 -8.19 -4.54 10.00
N THR A 18 -8.22 -5.85 9.80
CA THR A 18 -7.20 -6.78 10.27
C THR A 18 -6.61 -7.59 9.13
N ILE A 19 -5.31 -7.86 9.22
CA ILE A 19 -4.57 -8.76 8.33
C ILE A 19 -3.65 -9.66 9.17
N ASN A 20 -3.06 -10.67 8.54
CA ASN A 20 -2.09 -11.53 9.20
C ASN A 20 -0.88 -10.70 9.71
N PRO A 21 -0.54 -10.75 11.02
CA PRO A 21 0.57 -9.97 11.60
C PRO A 21 1.93 -10.20 10.94
N GLU A 22 2.18 -11.38 10.39
CA GLU A 22 3.41 -11.63 9.64
C GLU A 22 3.48 -10.84 8.34
N ILE A 23 2.33 -10.66 7.67
CA ILE A 23 2.24 -9.88 6.43
C ILE A 23 2.37 -8.39 6.75
N GLU A 24 1.74 -7.93 7.82
CA GLU A 24 1.91 -6.56 8.31
C GLU A 24 3.38 -6.25 8.65
N LYS A 25 4.05 -7.17 9.35
CA LYS A 25 5.49 -7.05 9.63
C LYS A 25 6.33 -7.08 8.34
N PHE A 26 5.93 -7.86 7.35
CA PHE A 26 6.63 -7.96 6.08
C PHE A 26 6.50 -6.68 5.25
N VAL A 27 5.30 -6.12 5.09
CA VAL A 27 5.10 -4.88 4.33
C VAL A 27 5.84 -3.70 4.98
N LYS A 28 5.80 -3.58 6.31
CA LYS A 28 6.56 -2.55 7.05
C LYS A 28 8.08 -2.67 6.87
N LYS A 29 8.58 -3.88 6.62
CA LYS A 29 10.01 -4.13 6.33
C LYS A 29 10.38 -3.96 4.87
N SER A 30 9.41 -4.04 3.96
CA SER A 30 9.66 -3.99 2.51
C SER A 30 10.13 -2.61 2.04
N GLY A 31 9.88 -1.55 2.83
CA GLY A 31 10.19 -0.16 2.47
C GLY A 31 9.27 0.42 1.40
N LYS A 32 8.27 -0.33 0.95
CA LYS A 32 7.27 0.10 -0.03
C LYS A 32 6.28 1.08 0.57
N GLN A 33 5.71 1.94 -0.26
CA GLN A 33 4.58 2.78 0.12
C GLN A 33 3.42 1.89 0.59
N PHE A 34 2.86 2.20 1.75
CA PHE A 34 1.84 1.36 2.38
C PHE A 34 0.68 2.20 2.90
N LEU A 35 -0.51 2.00 2.34
CA LEU A 35 -1.75 2.55 2.86
C LEU A 35 -2.40 1.54 3.80
N GLY A 36 -2.43 1.87 5.09
CA GLY A 36 -3.17 1.10 6.10
C GLY A 36 -4.68 1.13 5.86
N TYR A 37 -5.42 0.34 6.63
CA TYR A 37 -6.88 0.29 6.52
C TYR A 37 -7.52 1.67 6.72
N LYS A 38 -8.54 1.94 5.89
CA LYS A 38 -9.37 3.14 5.92
C LYS A 38 -10.84 2.72 5.99
N ASN A 39 -11.62 3.43 6.80
CA ASN A 39 -13.06 3.24 6.85
C ASN A 39 -13.75 3.88 5.63
N GLU A 40 -15.05 3.63 5.45
CA GLU A 40 -15.82 4.07 4.28
C GLU A 40 -15.81 5.58 4.05
N LEU A 41 -15.67 6.39 5.11
CA LEU A 41 -15.63 7.85 5.00
C LEU A 41 -14.29 8.35 4.47
N GLU A 42 -13.20 7.66 4.84
CA GLU A 42 -11.83 8.05 4.48
C GLU A 42 -11.33 7.35 3.20
N TYR A 43 -12.01 6.26 2.79
CA TYR A 43 -11.58 5.36 1.72
C TYR A 43 -11.32 6.11 0.41
N MET A 44 -12.28 6.92 -0.05
CA MET A 44 -12.17 7.54 -1.38
C MET A 44 -10.97 8.48 -1.46
N ASP A 45 -10.87 9.41 -0.50
CA ASP A 45 -9.80 10.42 -0.50
C ASP A 45 -8.43 9.75 -0.29
N SER A 46 -8.32 8.86 0.68
CA SER A 46 -7.04 8.20 1.00
C SER A 46 -6.52 7.33 -0.15
N PHE A 47 -7.42 6.68 -0.91
CA PHE A 47 -7.01 5.86 -2.05
C PHE A 47 -6.60 6.72 -3.24
N ASN A 48 -7.33 7.80 -3.53
CA ASN A 48 -6.97 8.74 -4.59
C ASN A 48 -5.59 9.36 -4.33
N GLU A 49 -5.37 9.90 -3.12
CA GLU A 49 -4.08 10.46 -2.72
C GLU A 49 -2.95 9.43 -2.83
N PHE A 50 -3.22 8.18 -2.48
CA PHE A 50 -2.22 7.12 -2.59
C PHE A 50 -1.88 6.79 -4.05
N TYR A 51 -2.86 6.73 -4.94
CA TYR A 51 -2.58 6.51 -6.37
C TYR A 51 -1.84 7.69 -7.00
N ASP A 52 -2.20 8.93 -6.66
CA ASP A 52 -1.48 10.12 -7.11
C ASP A 52 0.00 10.05 -6.68
N LEU A 53 0.27 9.70 -5.42
CA LEU A 53 1.63 9.53 -4.90
C LEU A 53 2.43 8.45 -5.65
N ILE A 54 1.82 7.29 -5.92
CA ILE A 54 2.47 6.20 -6.65
C ILE A 54 2.76 6.60 -8.10
N LEU A 55 1.83 7.27 -8.76
CA LEU A 55 1.98 7.71 -10.15
C LEU A 55 3.02 8.82 -10.28
N GLU A 56 3.03 9.80 -9.37
CA GLU A 56 4.06 10.84 -9.32
C GLU A 56 5.46 10.24 -9.08
N GLU A 57 5.59 9.29 -8.15
CA GLU A 57 6.86 8.59 -7.90
C GLU A 57 7.35 7.85 -9.16
N ALA A 58 6.44 7.20 -9.89
CA ALA A 58 6.77 6.51 -11.14
C ALA A 58 7.23 7.47 -12.25
N ASP A 59 6.60 8.64 -12.37
CA ASP A 59 6.93 9.63 -13.41
C ASP A 59 8.31 10.28 -13.14
N VAL A 60 8.64 10.54 -11.87
CA VAL A 60 9.95 11.10 -11.46
C VAL A 60 11.12 10.13 -11.69
N LEU A 61 10.84 8.82 -11.69
CA LEU A 61 11.84 7.77 -11.89
C LEU A 61 12.03 7.37 -13.37
N SER A 62 11.21 7.93 -14.29
CA SER A 62 11.23 7.66 -15.74
C SER A 62 12.04 8.68 -16.55
#